data_AF-A0A836I9N0-F1
#
_entry.id   AF-A0A836I9N0-F1
#
_cell.length_a   1.000
_cell.length_b   1.000
_cell.length_c   1.000
_cell.angle_alpha   90.00
_cell.angle_beta   90.00
_cell.angle_gamma   90.00
#
_symmetry.space_group_name_H-M   'P 1'
#
loop_
_entity.id
_entity.type
_entity.pdbx_description
1 polymer ?
#
loop_
_entity_poly.entity_id
_entity_poly.type
_entity_poly.pdbx_seq_one_letter_code
_entity_poly.pdbx_strand_id
1 'polypeptide(L)'
;MLQSTAQQFKSNALFRVLAFLDNTGVQTFTLNSEVDADGRFRDPDTVFAAEAPITGVLSAALDALRANVRRLFTDAAEQHALLSALGAGAPGQPVKESLSIARASTPLPVEEKDVAPASLGSVRSSQQQQSFSTPLSPTPASTPWCELVLHPTSLAHYADDVEKEFPIHLMVRLHEVLGISAGPSFCCTSSAFIEQFLVDGIDEWLRRCPIEEVKRMVLACGVQPTVLASAFTQEQQQAAIPQDTALPNALADFVVDVVFPVPGKAAEESPNVSCTEAMETLEDWLILSYEKNHEALDIEEIEDAVTDGQSDDSDNNGGHLQSERKRPRADNTCAVANNSLGSWHPVDGEEVLTAENIDRYLRECPQRIPKSILREKRKRISDASITEFELEHHYTAAELKKLVKGGLGVMTASEATSFMECPVTETQVKQAALLTRKSQFVAWILSVHHKSLTQEHTCEKGTDTTAPSPSR
;
A
#
# COMPACT_ATOMS: atom_id res chain seq x y z
N MET A 1 -11.31 7.96 -26.19
CA MET A 1 -11.41 6.83 -25.24
C MET A 1 -11.88 7.43 -23.93
N LEU A 2 -12.99 6.95 -23.35
CA LEU A 2 -13.42 7.38 -22.02
C LEU A 2 -12.45 6.78 -21.00
N GLN A 3 -11.78 7.61 -20.20
CA GLN A 3 -10.99 7.16 -19.06
C GLN A 3 -11.95 6.74 -17.95
N SER A 4 -11.75 5.55 -17.39
CA SER A 4 -12.44 5.13 -16.16
C SER A 4 -11.95 6.00 -15.00
N THR A 5 -12.84 6.75 -14.38
CA THR A 5 -12.49 7.53 -13.17
C THR A 5 -12.64 6.65 -11.94
N ALA A 6 -11.82 6.86 -10.90
CA ALA A 6 -11.96 6.09 -9.66
C ALA A 6 -13.33 6.31 -9.02
N GLN A 7 -13.93 7.49 -9.23
CA GLN A 7 -15.33 7.77 -8.89
C GLN A 7 -16.33 6.75 -9.46
N GLN A 8 -16.09 6.17 -10.63
CA GLN A 8 -16.96 5.14 -11.20
C GLN A 8 -16.99 3.86 -10.35
N PHE A 9 -15.87 3.54 -9.72
CA PHE A 9 -15.69 2.33 -8.91
C PHE A 9 -15.70 2.60 -7.40
N LYS A 10 -15.99 3.84 -6.96
CA LYS A 10 -15.95 4.23 -5.54
C LYS A 10 -16.75 3.30 -4.62
N SER A 11 -17.84 2.74 -5.15
CA SER A 11 -18.75 1.84 -4.42
C SER A 11 -18.45 0.36 -4.65
N ASN A 12 -17.36 0.00 -5.32
CA ASN A 12 -16.95 -1.38 -5.58
C ASN A 12 -16.00 -1.87 -4.47
N ALA A 13 -16.42 -2.87 -3.71
CA ALA A 13 -15.68 -3.34 -2.54
C ALA A 13 -14.27 -3.83 -2.89
N LEU A 14 -14.10 -4.57 -3.99
CA LEU A 14 -12.79 -5.02 -4.45
C LEU A 14 -11.89 -3.85 -4.85
N PHE A 15 -12.43 -2.85 -5.55
CA PHE A 15 -11.67 -1.64 -5.88
C PHE A 15 -11.21 -0.90 -4.63
N ARG A 16 -12.06 -0.80 -3.60
CA ARG A 16 -11.70 -0.12 -2.35
C ARG A 16 -10.52 -0.80 -1.66
N VAL A 17 -10.49 -2.13 -1.63
CA VAL A 17 -9.32 -2.88 -1.12
C VAL A 17 -8.08 -2.60 -1.96
N LEU A 18 -8.17 -2.66 -3.28
CA LEU A 18 -7.04 -2.37 -4.18
C LEU A 18 -6.53 -0.93 -4.02
N ALA A 19 -7.43 0.04 -3.96
CA ALA A 19 -7.11 1.45 -3.74
C ALA A 19 -6.45 1.69 -2.37
N PHE A 20 -6.88 0.97 -1.35
CA PHE A 20 -6.25 1.02 -0.01
C PHE A 20 -4.84 0.45 -0.02
N LEU A 21 -4.64 -0.71 -0.64
CA LEU A 21 -3.31 -1.32 -0.76
C LEU A 21 -2.35 -0.43 -1.57
N ASP A 22 -2.86 0.28 -2.58
CA ASP A 22 -2.08 1.24 -3.37
C ASP A 22 -1.76 2.52 -2.58
N ASN A 23 -2.75 3.13 -1.93
CA ASN A 23 -2.56 4.32 -1.10
C ASN A 23 -1.57 4.09 0.06
N THR A 24 -1.56 2.89 0.63
CA THR A 24 -0.61 2.51 1.70
C THR A 24 0.75 2.06 1.16
N GLY A 25 0.90 1.92 -0.15
CA GLY A 25 2.12 1.48 -0.82
C GLY A 25 2.44 -0.01 -0.63
N VAL A 26 1.47 -0.80 -0.17
CA VAL A 26 1.60 -2.25 0.04
C VAL A 26 1.56 -3.00 -1.30
N GLN A 27 0.66 -2.59 -2.20
CA GLN A 27 0.57 -3.12 -3.56
C GLN A 27 0.27 -1.98 -4.53
N THR A 28 1.07 -1.81 -5.57
CA THR A 28 0.77 -0.84 -6.63
C THR A 28 -0.43 -1.30 -7.45
N PHE A 29 -1.36 -0.39 -7.71
CA PHE A 29 -2.52 -0.61 -8.56
C PHE A 29 -2.83 0.67 -9.32
N THR A 30 -2.80 0.63 -10.66
CA THR A 30 -3.19 1.77 -11.50
C THR A 30 -4.39 1.40 -12.37
N LEU A 31 -5.58 1.88 -11.95
CA LEU A 31 -6.89 1.62 -12.56
C LEU A 31 -6.87 1.73 -14.10
N ASN A 32 -6.36 2.83 -14.65
CA ASN A 32 -6.37 3.05 -16.11
C ASN A 32 -5.44 2.12 -16.89
N SER A 33 -4.37 1.61 -16.26
CA SER A 33 -3.44 0.68 -16.92
C SER A 33 -3.80 -0.78 -16.69
N GLU A 34 -4.56 -1.10 -15.65
CA GLU A 34 -4.86 -2.48 -15.26
C GLU A 34 -6.31 -2.87 -15.56
N VAL A 35 -7.20 -1.90 -15.73
CA VAL A 35 -8.61 -2.12 -16.01
C VAL A 35 -9.00 -1.45 -17.34
N ASP A 36 -9.87 -2.10 -18.11
CA ASP A 36 -10.43 -1.54 -19.33
C ASP A 36 -11.72 -0.73 -19.08
N ALA A 37 -12.29 -0.16 -20.15
CA ALA A 37 -13.49 0.66 -20.05
C ALA A 37 -14.74 -0.14 -19.61
N ASP A 38 -14.74 -1.46 -19.78
CA ASP A 38 -15.81 -2.36 -19.35
C ASP A 38 -15.62 -2.81 -17.89
N GLY A 39 -14.53 -2.42 -17.24
CA GLY A 39 -14.20 -2.85 -15.88
C GLY A 39 -13.61 -4.26 -15.82
N ARG A 40 -13.02 -4.77 -16.91
CA ARG A 40 -12.26 -6.03 -16.91
C ARG A 40 -10.79 -5.79 -16.63
N PHE A 41 -10.17 -6.71 -15.89
CA PHE A 41 -8.72 -6.67 -15.71
C PHE A 41 -8.02 -7.03 -17.02
N ARG A 42 -7.02 -6.24 -17.39
CA ARG A 42 -6.22 -6.46 -18.60
C ARG A 42 -5.24 -7.61 -18.41
N ASP A 43 -4.69 -7.74 -17.21
CA ASP A 43 -3.76 -8.79 -16.82
C ASP A 43 -4.02 -9.21 -15.36
N PRO A 44 -5.06 -10.02 -15.11
CA PRO A 44 -5.44 -10.42 -13.75
C PRO A 44 -4.34 -11.23 -13.05
N ASP A 45 -3.54 -12.01 -13.80
CA ASP A 45 -2.48 -12.84 -13.23
C ASP A 45 -1.37 -12.02 -12.58
N THR A 46 -1.13 -10.80 -13.08
CA THR A 46 -0.19 -9.85 -12.48
C THR A 46 -0.76 -9.19 -11.23
N VAL A 47 -2.04 -8.79 -11.25
CA VAL A 47 -2.70 -8.11 -10.11
C VAL A 47 -2.92 -9.06 -8.93
N PHE A 48 -3.32 -10.30 -9.23
CA PHE A 48 -3.68 -11.34 -8.28
C PHE A 48 -2.64 -12.47 -8.24
N ALA A 49 -1.37 -12.15 -8.48
CA ALA A 49 -0.28 -13.12 -8.33
C ALA A 49 -0.29 -13.73 -6.92
N ALA A 50 0.20 -14.97 -6.77
CA ALA A 50 0.15 -15.70 -5.50
C ALA A 50 0.79 -14.96 -4.31
N GLU A 51 1.81 -14.14 -4.56
CA GLU A 51 2.53 -13.35 -3.56
C GLU A 51 1.97 -11.92 -3.41
N ALA A 52 0.93 -11.55 -4.16
CA ALA A 52 0.33 -10.23 -4.12
C ALA A 52 -0.47 -10.04 -2.81
N PRO A 53 -0.34 -8.88 -2.14
CA PRO A 53 -1.11 -8.58 -0.93
C PRO A 53 -2.62 -8.75 -1.09
N ILE A 54 -3.20 -8.38 -2.24
CA ILE A 54 -4.63 -8.58 -2.52
C ILE A 54 -5.01 -10.06 -2.47
N THR A 55 -4.17 -10.96 -2.99
CA THR A 55 -4.37 -12.41 -2.92
C THR A 55 -4.31 -12.90 -1.48
N GLY A 56 -3.45 -12.29 -0.67
CA GLY A 56 -3.41 -12.50 0.78
C GLY A 56 -4.71 -12.12 1.48
N VAL A 57 -5.29 -10.97 1.13
CA VAL A 57 -6.61 -10.51 1.66
C VAL A 57 -7.72 -11.47 1.23
N LEU A 58 -7.79 -11.85 -0.05
CA LEU A 58 -8.82 -12.75 -0.57
C LEU A 58 -8.72 -14.16 0.04
N SER A 59 -7.49 -14.65 0.25
CA SER A 59 -7.24 -15.93 0.93
C SER A 59 -7.64 -15.87 2.41
N ALA A 60 -7.32 -14.77 3.10
CA ALA A 60 -7.74 -14.55 4.47
C ALA A 60 -9.27 -14.45 4.60
N ALA A 61 -9.94 -13.78 3.65
CA ALA A 61 -11.41 -13.71 3.58
C ALA A 61 -12.03 -15.11 3.46
N LEU A 62 -11.47 -15.94 2.57
CA LEU A 62 -11.92 -17.30 2.38
C LEU A 62 -11.74 -18.16 3.64
N ASP A 63 -10.61 -18.01 4.33
CA ASP A 63 -10.35 -18.71 5.59
C ASP A 63 -11.27 -18.23 6.72
N ALA A 64 -11.51 -16.92 6.82
CA ALA A 64 -12.43 -16.32 7.78
C ALA A 64 -13.86 -16.83 7.56
N LEU A 65 -14.33 -16.87 6.31
CA LEU A 65 -15.64 -17.44 5.96
C LEU A 65 -15.73 -18.92 6.34
N ARG A 66 -14.70 -19.72 6.04
CA ARG A 66 -14.65 -21.14 6.44
C ARG A 66 -14.65 -21.31 7.95
N ALA A 67 -13.96 -20.44 8.69
CA ALA A 67 -13.95 -20.44 10.16
C ALA A 67 -15.33 -20.07 10.72
N ASN A 68 -15.98 -19.05 10.15
CA ASN A 68 -17.35 -18.65 10.48
C ASN A 68 -18.35 -19.77 10.21
N VAL A 69 -18.24 -20.48 9.08
CA VAL A 69 -19.08 -21.65 8.80
C VAL A 69 -18.91 -22.73 9.87
N ARG A 70 -17.67 -23.06 10.25
CA ARG A 70 -17.40 -24.05 11.32
C ARG A 70 -17.96 -23.63 12.67
N ARG A 71 -17.95 -22.33 12.96
CA ARG A 71 -18.35 -21.76 14.25
C ARG A 71 -19.87 -21.60 14.37
N LEU A 72 -20.54 -21.18 13.31
CA LEU A 72 -21.93 -20.72 13.35
C LEU A 72 -22.95 -21.79 12.91
N PHE A 73 -22.55 -22.74 12.07
CA PHE A 73 -23.45 -23.79 11.59
C PHE A 73 -23.36 -25.02 12.47
N THR A 74 -24.44 -25.34 13.17
CA THR A 74 -24.53 -26.47 14.10
C THR A 74 -24.99 -27.76 13.43
N ASP A 75 -25.73 -27.67 12.32
CA ASP A 75 -26.11 -28.84 11.52
C ASP A 75 -24.91 -29.35 10.72
N ALA A 76 -24.54 -30.62 10.95
CA ALA A 76 -23.34 -31.20 10.36
C ALA A 76 -23.44 -31.38 8.84
N ALA A 77 -24.64 -31.62 8.30
CA ALA A 77 -24.84 -31.80 6.87
C ALA A 77 -24.75 -30.46 6.14
N GLU A 78 -25.37 -29.41 6.70
CA GLU A 78 -25.30 -28.04 6.22
C GLU A 78 -23.88 -27.49 6.29
N GLN A 79 -23.22 -27.64 7.43
CA GLN A 79 -21.82 -27.24 7.60
C GLN A 79 -20.90 -27.95 6.60
N HIS A 80 -21.10 -29.25 6.38
CA HIS A 80 -20.31 -30.01 5.41
C HIS A 80 -20.57 -29.55 3.97
N ALA A 81 -21.83 -29.31 3.59
CA ALA A 81 -22.18 -28.81 2.26
C ALA A 81 -21.55 -27.43 1.98
N LEU A 82 -21.60 -26.52 2.96
CA LEU A 82 -20.97 -25.20 2.88
C LEU A 82 -19.44 -25.31 2.76
N LEU A 83 -18.80 -26.06 3.64
CA LEU A 83 -17.34 -26.24 3.59
C LEU A 83 -16.88 -26.92 2.30
N SER A 84 -17.68 -27.85 1.76
CA SER A 84 -17.40 -28.45 0.46
C SER A 84 -17.51 -27.45 -0.69
N ALA A 85 -18.53 -26.58 -0.68
CA ALA A 85 -18.67 -25.52 -1.68
C ALA A 85 -17.51 -24.49 -1.59
N LEU A 86 -17.06 -24.18 -0.38
CA LEU A 86 -15.93 -23.30 -0.08
C LEU A 86 -14.55 -23.98 -0.22
N GLY A 87 -14.47 -25.20 -0.75
CA GLY A 87 -13.21 -25.89 -1.03
C GLY A 87 -12.41 -26.34 0.21
N ALA A 88 -13.02 -26.39 1.39
CA ALA A 88 -12.33 -26.74 2.64
C ALA A 88 -12.20 -28.26 2.89
N GLY A 89 -12.74 -29.11 2.02
CA GLY A 89 -12.82 -30.57 2.23
C GLY A 89 -13.65 -30.93 3.47
N ALA A 90 -13.97 -32.23 3.64
CA ALA A 90 -14.65 -32.68 4.86
C ALA A 90 -13.79 -32.35 6.10
N PRO A 91 -14.38 -31.89 7.22
CA PRO A 91 -13.62 -31.77 8.46
C PRO A 91 -13.01 -33.14 8.79
N GLY A 92 -11.69 -33.18 8.95
CA GLY A 92 -11.01 -34.36 9.42
C GLY A 92 -11.72 -34.86 10.68
N GLN A 93 -12.10 -36.14 10.69
CA GLN A 93 -12.64 -36.75 11.90
C GLN A 93 -11.71 -36.41 13.07
N PRO A 94 -12.23 -36.00 14.24
CA PRO A 94 -11.39 -35.92 15.41
C PRO A 94 -10.79 -37.31 15.59
N VAL A 95 -9.47 -37.40 15.54
CA VAL A 95 -8.76 -38.63 15.89
C VAL A 95 -9.18 -38.92 17.32
N LYS A 96 -10.17 -39.80 17.48
CA LYS A 96 -10.39 -40.49 18.74
C LYS A 96 -9.07 -41.18 19.03
N GLU A 97 -8.33 -40.66 19.99
CA GLU A 97 -7.30 -41.39 20.71
C GLU A 97 -7.92 -42.72 21.15
N SER A 98 -7.78 -43.71 20.28
CA SER A 98 -8.12 -45.08 20.58
C SER A 98 -6.92 -45.61 21.33
N LEU A 99 -6.92 -45.35 22.65
CA LEU A 99 -6.14 -46.07 23.65
C LEU A 99 -6.39 -47.58 23.45
N SER A 100 -5.61 -48.19 22.57
CA SER A 100 -5.49 -49.63 22.48
C SER A 100 -4.37 -50.03 23.43
N ILE A 101 -4.79 -50.39 24.64
CA ILE A 101 -3.98 -51.10 25.63
C ILE A 101 -3.55 -52.42 24.98
N ALA A 102 -2.35 -52.44 24.41
CA ALA A 102 -1.68 -53.67 24.02
C ALA A 102 -0.89 -54.20 25.21
N ARG A 103 -1.44 -55.28 25.78
CA ARG A 103 -0.91 -56.09 26.88
C ARG A 103 0.42 -56.72 26.46
N ALA A 104 1.54 -56.17 26.92
CA ALA A 104 2.86 -56.77 26.76
C ALA A 104 3.13 -57.73 27.93
N SER A 105 3.23 -59.02 27.61
CA SER A 105 3.71 -60.06 28.52
C SER A 105 5.20 -59.88 28.79
N THR A 106 5.56 -59.83 30.07
CA THR A 106 6.93 -59.97 30.60
C THR A 106 7.47 -61.39 30.31
N PRO A 107 8.79 -61.60 30.22
CA PRO A 107 9.56 -61.81 31.45
C PRO A 107 10.95 -61.13 31.52
N LEU A 108 11.39 -61.00 32.78
CA LEU A 108 12.60 -60.40 33.33
C LEU A 108 13.91 -61.22 33.10
N PRO A 109 15.10 -60.67 33.44
CA PRO A 109 16.42 -61.03 32.92
C PRO A 109 17.22 -61.96 33.84
N VAL A 110 18.30 -62.56 33.32
CA VAL A 110 19.40 -63.17 34.10
C VAL A 110 20.75 -62.89 33.40
N GLU A 111 21.77 -62.72 34.25
CA GLU A 111 23.08 -62.08 34.14
C GLU A 111 24.21 -62.75 33.32
N GLU A 112 25.29 -61.94 33.16
CA GLU A 112 26.74 -62.28 33.09
C GLU A 112 27.23 -63.03 31.81
N LYS A 113 28.33 -62.69 31.12
CA LYS A 113 29.68 -62.32 31.58
C LYS A 113 30.63 -62.02 30.39
N ASP A 114 31.62 -61.16 30.64
CA ASP A 114 33.01 -61.12 30.12
C ASP A 114 33.41 -60.80 28.64
N VAL A 115 34.47 -59.97 28.60
CA VAL A 115 35.55 -59.78 27.61
C VAL A 115 35.43 -58.61 26.60
N ALA A 116 36.17 -57.53 26.89
CA ALA A 116 36.69 -56.54 25.94
C ALA A 116 38.01 -57.06 25.29
N PRO A 117 38.50 -56.54 24.14
CA PRO A 117 39.10 -55.20 24.15
C PRO A 117 38.97 -54.35 22.86
N ALA A 118 39.05 -53.03 23.08
CA ALA A 118 39.69 -51.98 22.29
C ALA A 118 39.64 -51.99 20.74
N SER A 119 39.09 -50.91 20.16
CA SER A 119 39.84 -50.13 19.17
C SER A 119 39.35 -48.68 19.10
N LEU A 120 40.31 -47.76 19.20
CA LEU A 120 40.20 -46.36 18.82
C LEU A 120 39.90 -46.22 17.33
N GLY A 121 39.14 -45.19 16.95
CA GLY A 121 38.88 -44.86 15.55
C GLY A 121 38.04 -43.60 15.37
N SER A 122 38.69 -42.45 15.50
CA SER A 122 38.20 -41.14 15.05
C SER A 122 37.90 -41.17 13.55
N VAL A 123 36.65 -40.90 13.14
CA VAL A 123 36.34 -40.35 11.81
C VAL A 123 35.10 -39.47 11.90
N ARG A 124 35.30 -38.15 11.79
CA ARG A 124 34.30 -37.18 11.32
C ARG A 124 33.78 -37.68 9.98
N SER A 125 32.47 -37.90 9.85
CA SER A 125 31.81 -37.98 8.56
C SER A 125 30.38 -37.48 8.67
N SER A 126 30.07 -36.56 7.78
CA SER A 126 28.84 -35.83 7.59
C SER A 126 27.60 -36.72 7.61
N GLN A 127 26.63 -36.37 8.46
CA GLN A 127 25.26 -36.87 8.34
C GLN A 127 24.29 -35.72 8.58
N GLN A 128 24.02 -35.01 7.49
CA GLN A 128 22.68 -34.69 7.01
C GLN A 128 21.62 -34.67 8.12
N GLN A 129 21.29 -33.46 8.60
CA GLN A 129 20.09 -33.21 9.40
C GLN A 129 18.90 -33.81 8.68
N GLN A 130 18.40 -34.93 9.21
CA GLN A 130 17.12 -35.49 8.83
C GLN A 130 16.04 -34.53 9.28
N SER A 131 15.42 -33.94 8.27
CA SER A 131 14.20 -33.17 8.31
C SER A 131 13.12 -33.99 9.03
N PHE A 132 12.63 -33.49 10.17
CA PHE A 132 11.33 -33.91 10.66
C PHE A 132 10.28 -33.19 9.83
N SER A 133 9.89 -33.83 8.73
CA SER A 133 8.75 -33.46 7.91
C SER A 133 7.48 -33.81 8.69
N THR A 134 6.93 -32.86 9.44
CA THR A 134 5.54 -32.94 9.87
C THR A 134 4.67 -32.76 8.62
N PRO A 135 3.77 -33.71 8.28
CA PRO A 135 2.96 -33.58 7.08
C PRO A 135 1.99 -32.41 7.25
N LEU A 136 2.18 -31.41 6.40
CA LEU A 136 1.23 -30.33 6.20
C LEU A 136 -0.15 -30.92 5.84
N SER A 137 -1.16 -30.31 6.42
CA SER A 137 -2.59 -30.46 6.17
C SER A 137 -2.93 -30.69 4.69
N PRO A 138 -4.01 -31.42 4.37
CA PRO A 138 -4.42 -31.61 2.97
C PRO A 138 -4.68 -30.24 2.35
N THR A 139 -4.06 -30.00 1.20
CA THR A 139 -4.29 -28.82 0.37
C THR A 139 -5.80 -28.67 0.16
N PRO A 140 -6.41 -27.49 0.42
CA PRO A 140 -7.83 -27.30 0.20
C PRO A 140 -8.18 -27.64 -1.24
N ALA A 141 -9.28 -28.36 -1.45
CA ALA A 141 -9.74 -28.71 -2.78
C ALA A 141 -10.18 -27.41 -3.47
N SER A 142 -9.53 -27.04 -4.57
CA SER A 142 -9.95 -25.86 -5.35
C SER A 142 -11.33 -26.15 -5.98
N THR A 143 -12.33 -25.34 -5.63
CA THR A 143 -13.64 -25.32 -6.29
C THR A 143 -13.68 -24.19 -7.32
N PRO A 144 -14.52 -24.28 -8.37
CA PRO A 144 -14.69 -23.19 -9.34
C PRO A 144 -15.03 -21.85 -8.66
N TRP A 145 -15.80 -21.90 -7.59
CA TRP A 145 -16.13 -20.73 -6.79
C TRP A 145 -14.90 -20.13 -6.08
N CYS A 146 -14.04 -20.96 -5.47
CA CYS A 146 -12.80 -20.46 -4.87
C CYS A 146 -11.87 -19.81 -5.91
N GLU A 147 -11.81 -20.36 -7.13
CA GLU A 147 -11.02 -19.75 -8.20
C GLU A 147 -11.56 -18.37 -8.59
N LEU A 148 -12.89 -18.19 -8.69
CA LEU A 148 -13.48 -16.87 -8.96
C LEU A 148 -13.18 -15.85 -7.87
N VAL A 149 -13.18 -16.28 -6.61
CA VAL A 149 -12.86 -15.42 -5.46
C VAL A 149 -11.39 -15.01 -5.46
N LEU A 150 -10.48 -15.95 -5.73
CA LEU A 150 -9.03 -15.72 -5.62
C LEU A 150 -8.42 -15.11 -6.89
N HIS A 151 -9.03 -15.32 -8.05
CA HIS A 151 -8.56 -14.81 -9.34
C HIS A 151 -9.66 -14.04 -10.09
N PRO A 152 -10.06 -12.85 -9.59
CA PRO A 152 -11.07 -12.02 -10.25
C PRO A 152 -10.67 -11.63 -11.67
N THR A 153 -11.58 -11.76 -12.62
CA THR A 153 -11.35 -11.36 -14.02
C THR A 153 -11.94 -9.99 -14.37
N SER A 154 -12.90 -9.51 -13.56
CA SER A 154 -13.54 -8.22 -13.73
C SER A 154 -13.78 -7.54 -12.41
N LEU A 155 -13.44 -6.26 -12.36
CA LEU A 155 -13.78 -5.37 -11.26
C LEU A 155 -15.28 -5.07 -11.26
N ALA A 156 -15.86 -4.77 -12.43
CA ALA A 156 -17.29 -4.46 -12.57
C ALA A 156 -18.22 -5.62 -12.22
N HIS A 157 -17.82 -6.86 -12.54
CA HIS A 157 -18.68 -8.05 -12.37
C HIS A 157 -18.28 -8.94 -11.19
N TYR A 158 -17.21 -8.61 -10.44
CA TYR A 158 -16.70 -9.46 -9.36
C TYR A 158 -17.78 -9.97 -8.39
N ALA A 159 -18.55 -9.06 -7.82
CA ALA A 159 -19.56 -9.42 -6.82
C ALA A 159 -20.66 -10.34 -7.41
N ASP A 160 -21.11 -9.98 -8.60
CA ASP A 160 -22.11 -10.72 -9.37
C ASP A 160 -21.62 -12.13 -9.70
N ASP A 161 -20.38 -12.28 -10.16
CA ASP A 161 -19.81 -13.55 -10.58
C ASP A 161 -19.61 -14.49 -9.38
N VAL A 162 -19.11 -13.96 -8.26
CA VAL A 162 -18.93 -14.73 -7.01
C VAL A 162 -20.27 -15.22 -6.47
N GLU A 163 -21.32 -14.39 -6.48
CA GLU A 163 -22.61 -14.80 -5.93
C GLU A 163 -23.40 -15.74 -6.82
N LYS A 164 -23.34 -15.53 -8.15
CA LYS A 164 -24.07 -16.37 -9.12
C LYS A 164 -23.51 -17.79 -9.19
N GLU A 165 -22.19 -17.96 -9.02
CA GLU A 165 -21.56 -19.28 -9.06
C GLU A 165 -21.80 -20.08 -7.75
N PHE A 166 -22.12 -19.40 -6.64
CA PHE A 166 -22.37 -20.11 -5.39
C PHE A 166 -23.76 -20.77 -5.39
N PRO A 167 -23.92 -21.98 -4.82
CA PRO A 167 -25.24 -22.61 -4.74
C PRO A 167 -26.24 -21.74 -3.98
N ILE A 168 -27.32 -21.31 -4.67
CA ILE A 168 -28.30 -20.33 -4.17
C ILE A 168 -28.83 -20.70 -2.77
N HIS A 169 -29.18 -21.98 -2.56
CA HIS A 169 -29.71 -22.44 -1.27
C HIS A 169 -28.68 -22.32 -0.13
N LEU A 170 -27.39 -22.45 -0.42
CA LEU A 170 -26.32 -22.24 0.56
C LEU A 170 -26.04 -20.75 0.78
N MET A 171 -26.12 -19.93 -0.28
CA MET A 171 -25.96 -18.47 -0.17
C MET A 171 -27.03 -17.86 0.73
N VAL A 172 -28.30 -18.26 0.57
CA VAL A 172 -29.40 -17.81 1.43
C VAL A 172 -29.12 -18.12 2.90
N ARG A 173 -28.60 -19.32 3.17
CA ARG A 173 -28.27 -19.75 4.54
C ARG A 173 -27.07 -18.99 5.11
N LEU A 174 -26.06 -18.67 4.30
CA LEU A 174 -24.97 -17.77 4.71
C LEU A 174 -25.50 -16.39 5.07
N HIS A 175 -26.36 -15.80 4.25
CA HIS A 175 -26.94 -14.49 4.52
C HIS A 175 -27.74 -14.47 5.84
N GLU A 176 -28.58 -15.48 6.06
CA GLU A 176 -29.39 -15.61 7.27
C GLU A 176 -28.52 -15.73 8.54
N VAL A 177 -27.49 -16.58 8.51
CA VAL A 177 -26.65 -16.87 9.68
C VAL A 177 -25.66 -15.74 9.97
N LEU A 178 -25.14 -15.07 8.93
CA LEU A 178 -24.25 -13.92 9.07
C LEU A 178 -25.00 -12.61 9.32
N GLY A 179 -26.34 -12.61 9.28
CA GLY A 179 -27.15 -11.41 9.49
C GLY A 179 -27.01 -10.38 8.37
N ILE A 180 -26.64 -10.82 7.16
CA ILE A 180 -26.47 -9.96 6.00
C ILE A 180 -27.86 -9.66 5.44
N SER A 181 -28.31 -8.43 5.63
CA SER A 181 -29.63 -8.00 5.15
C SER A 181 -29.66 -8.01 3.61
N ALA A 182 -30.80 -8.40 3.03
CA ALA A 182 -31.04 -8.35 1.58
C ALA A 182 -31.23 -6.92 1.04
N GLY A 183 -31.10 -5.89 1.88
CA GLY A 183 -31.10 -4.49 1.47
C GLY A 183 -29.78 -4.08 0.80
N PRO A 184 -29.76 -2.95 0.06
CA PRO A 184 -28.51 -2.37 -0.42
C PRO A 184 -27.58 -2.12 0.78
N SER A 185 -26.31 -2.48 0.65
CA SER A 185 -25.32 -2.19 1.69
C SER A 185 -25.24 -0.68 1.94
N PHE A 186 -25.02 -0.32 3.21
CA PHE A 186 -25.09 1.07 3.68
C PHE A 186 -23.97 1.95 3.15
N CYS A 187 -22.88 1.39 2.61
CA CYS A 187 -21.68 2.13 2.21
C CYS A 187 -21.30 1.96 0.74
N CYS A 188 -21.61 0.80 0.15
CA CYS A 188 -21.23 0.42 -1.20
C CYS A 188 -22.44 -0.16 -1.96
N THR A 189 -22.65 0.21 -3.22
CA THR A 189 -23.58 -0.50 -4.13
C THR A 189 -23.08 -1.90 -4.53
N SER A 190 -21.99 -2.35 -3.89
CA SER A 190 -21.54 -3.74 -3.91
C SER A 190 -22.54 -4.62 -3.17
N SER A 191 -22.55 -5.91 -3.45
CA SER A 191 -23.30 -6.82 -2.61
C SER A 191 -22.81 -6.75 -1.14
N ALA A 192 -23.76 -6.68 -0.21
CA ALA A 192 -23.51 -6.69 1.23
C ALA A 192 -22.73 -7.94 1.67
N PHE A 193 -22.90 -9.07 0.97
CA PHE A 193 -22.13 -10.28 1.27
C PHE A 193 -20.67 -10.12 0.91
N ILE A 194 -20.37 -9.58 -0.28
CA ILE A 194 -18.99 -9.37 -0.73
C ILE A 194 -18.28 -8.31 0.11
N GLU A 195 -19.00 -7.28 0.53
CA GLU A 195 -18.47 -6.28 1.46
C GLU A 195 -18.09 -6.92 2.80
N GLN A 196 -19.02 -7.65 3.46
CA GLN A 196 -18.73 -8.34 4.71
C GLN A 196 -17.60 -9.37 4.57
N PHE A 197 -17.58 -10.09 3.44
CA PHE A 197 -16.52 -11.05 3.12
C PHE A 197 -15.15 -10.38 3.07
N LEU A 198 -15.04 -9.22 2.43
CA LEU A 198 -13.79 -8.46 2.35
C LEU A 198 -13.44 -7.76 3.67
N VAL A 199 -14.42 -7.31 4.45
CA VAL A 199 -14.22 -6.80 5.81
C VAL A 199 -13.55 -7.87 6.69
N ASP A 200 -14.16 -9.06 6.76
CA ASP A 200 -13.60 -10.20 7.50
C ASP A 200 -12.20 -10.58 6.96
N GLY A 201 -12.01 -10.46 5.65
CA GLY A 201 -10.74 -10.72 4.98
C GLY A 201 -9.62 -9.77 5.35
N ILE A 202 -9.89 -8.47 5.36
CA ILE A 202 -8.92 -7.45 5.79
C ILE A 202 -8.57 -7.65 7.26
N ASP A 203 -9.58 -7.84 8.10
CA ASP A 203 -9.40 -8.02 9.54
C ASP A 203 -8.52 -9.25 9.85
N GLU A 204 -8.81 -10.39 9.22
CA GLU A 204 -8.00 -11.60 9.36
C GLU A 204 -6.60 -11.46 8.72
N TRP A 205 -6.48 -10.80 7.57
CA TRP A 205 -5.20 -10.59 6.90
C TRP A 205 -4.27 -9.69 7.72
N LEU A 206 -4.77 -8.60 8.29
CA LEU A 206 -3.99 -7.70 9.14
C LEU A 206 -3.39 -8.43 10.36
N ARG A 207 -4.10 -9.41 10.92
CA ARG A 207 -3.59 -10.25 12.02
C ARG A 207 -2.50 -11.23 11.57
N ARG A 208 -2.44 -11.57 10.29
CA ARG A 208 -1.39 -12.42 9.69
C ARG A 208 -0.17 -11.62 9.27
N CYS A 209 -0.33 -10.31 9.02
CA CYS A 209 0.75 -9.43 8.61
C CYS A 209 1.75 -9.16 9.73
N PRO A 210 3.04 -8.93 9.40
CA PRO A 210 4.01 -8.43 10.37
C PRO A 210 3.53 -7.10 10.97
N ILE A 211 3.66 -6.95 12.29
CA ILE A 211 3.12 -5.76 12.98
C ILE A 211 3.73 -4.44 12.47
N GLU A 212 5.00 -4.46 12.06
CA GLU A 212 5.68 -3.29 11.47
C GLU A 212 5.14 -2.92 10.08
N GLU A 213 4.57 -3.87 9.36
CA GLU A 213 3.86 -3.59 8.11
C GLU A 213 2.51 -2.93 8.37
N VAL A 214 1.74 -3.47 9.32
CA VAL A 214 0.46 -2.87 9.72
C VAL A 214 0.65 -1.45 10.28
N LYS A 215 1.69 -1.22 11.10
CA LYS A 215 2.04 0.14 11.56
C LYS A 215 2.30 1.09 10.39
N ARG A 216 3.06 0.66 9.37
CA ARG A 216 3.31 1.47 8.17
C ARG A 216 2.02 1.79 7.42
N MET A 217 1.10 0.83 7.29
CA MET A 217 -0.20 1.05 6.66
C MET A 217 -1.03 2.08 7.44
N VAL A 218 -1.14 1.94 8.75
CA VAL A 218 -1.89 2.87 9.60
C VAL A 218 -1.30 4.28 9.57
N LEU A 219 0.03 4.41 9.57
CA LEU A 219 0.70 5.70 9.39
C LEU A 219 0.43 6.30 8.00
N ALA A 220 0.38 5.49 6.94
CA ALA A 220 0.06 5.93 5.59
C ALA A 220 -1.40 6.44 5.47
N CYS A 221 -2.30 5.95 6.32
CA CYS A 221 -3.65 6.52 6.49
C CYS A 221 -3.67 7.88 7.19
N GLY A 222 -2.52 8.42 7.61
CA GLY A 222 -2.41 9.74 8.24
C GLY A 222 -2.51 9.74 9.77
N VAL A 223 -2.52 8.57 10.41
CA VAL A 223 -2.52 8.46 11.87
C VAL A 223 -1.19 8.98 12.43
N GLN A 224 -1.25 9.80 13.48
CA GLN A 224 -0.04 10.33 14.11
C GLN A 224 0.74 9.22 14.82
N PRO A 225 2.09 9.19 14.74
CA PRO A 225 2.90 8.17 15.41
C PRO A 225 2.66 8.06 16.93
N THR A 226 2.36 9.18 17.58
CA THR A 226 2.04 9.25 19.01
C THR A 226 0.72 8.54 19.35
N VAL A 227 -0.30 8.69 18.50
CA VAL A 227 -1.60 8.00 18.65
C VAL A 227 -1.42 6.50 18.44
N LEU A 228 -0.67 6.13 17.41
CA LEU A 228 -0.34 4.73 17.14
C LEU A 228 0.41 4.07 18.32
N ALA A 229 1.46 4.72 18.84
CA ALA A 229 2.20 4.22 20.00
C ALA A 229 1.30 4.09 21.25
N SER A 230 0.37 5.03 21.44
CA SER A 230 -0.57 5.00 22.56
C SER A 230 -1.55 3.83 22.46
N ALA A 231 -2.06 3.52 21.26
CA ALA A 231 -2.97 2.39 21.04
C ALA A 231 -2.31 1.05 21.42
N PHE A 232 -1.06 0.82 21.01
CA PHE A 232 -0.30 -0.37 21.40
C PHE A 232 -0.01 -0.41 22.91
N THR A 233 0.33 0.73 23.51
CA THR A 233 0.60 0.83 24.95
C THR A 233 -0.67 0.52 25.78
N GLN A 234 -1.83 1.01 25.32
CA GLN A 234 -3.11 0.78 25.98
C GLN A 234 -3.55 -0.68 25.91
N GLU A 235 -3.38 -1.34 24.76
CA GLU A 235 -3.67 -2.76 24.59
C GLU A 235 -2.79 -3.62 25.51
N GLN A 236 -1.49 -3.32 25.58
CA GLN A 236 -0.54 -4.02 26.47
C GLN A 236 -0.92 -3.89 27.96
N GLN A 237 -1.49 -2.76 28.37
CA GLN A 237 -1.95 -2.57 29.76
C GLN A 237 -3.25 -3.31 30.07
N GLN A 238 -4.07 -3.58 29.06
CA GLN A 238 -5.36 -4.28 29.22
C GLN A 238 -5.21 -5.81 29.06
N ALA A 239 -4.17 -6.28 28.38
CA ALA A 239 -3.93 -7.71 28.18
C ALA A 239 -3.44 -8.39 29.47
N ALA A 240 -4.16 -9.41 29.92
CA ALA A 240 -3.77 -10.24 31.07
C ALA A 240 -2.50 -11.08 30.83
N ILE A 241 -2.07 -11.19 29.56
CA ILE A 241 -0.83 -11.84 29.12
C ILE A 241 -0.15 -10.86 28.16
N PRO A 242 1.11 -10.45 28.40
CA PRO A 242 1.82 -9.59 27.47
C PRO A 242 2.08 -10.38 26.19
N GLN A 243 1.34 -10.09 25.13
CA GLN A 243 1.71 -10.47 23.78
C GLN A 243 2.25 -9.23 23.08
N ASP A 244 3.57 -9.08 23.09
CA ASP A 244 4.28 -7.92 22.51
C ASP A 244 4.10 -7.76 20.99
N THR A 245 3.35 -8.67 20.34
CA THR A 245 3.21 -8.73 18.88
C THR A 245 1.76 -8.75 18.39
N ALA A 246 0.75 -8.75 19.27
CA ALA A 246 -0.65 -8.78 18.85
C ALA A 246 -1.09 -7.40 18.34
N LEU A 247 -1.83 -7.38 17.22
CA LEU A 247 -2.45 -6.16 16.68
C LEU A 247 -3.64 -5.75 17.56
N PRO A 248 -3.67 -4.51 18.08
CA PRO A 248 -4.84 -3.95 18.73
C PRO A 248 -6.10 -4.04 17.87
N ASN A 249 -7.21 -4.53 18.44
CA ASN A 249 -8.47 -4.65 17.69
C ASN A 249 -8.93 -3.30 17.14
N ALA A 250 -8.77 -2.23 17.94
CA ALA A 250 -9.11 -0.87 17.52
C ALA A 250 -8.34 -0.39 16.26
N LEU A 251 -7.13 -0.92 16.02
CA LEU A 251 -6.37 -0.60 14.81
C LEU A 251 -6.83 -1.41 13.60
N ALA A 252 -7.25 -2.66 13.81
CA ALA A 252 -7.86 -3.45 12.74
C ALA A 252 -9.21 -2.84 12.32
N ASP A 253 -10.06 -2.48 13.30
CA ASP A 253 -11.32 -1.77 13.09
C ASP A 253 -11.10 -0.44 12.35
N PHE A 254 -10.09 0.34 12.76
CA PHE A 254 -9.72 1.57 12.07
C PHE A 254 -9.41 1.35 10.58
N VAL A 255 -8.62 0.32 10.25
CA VAL A 255 -8.31 0.03 8.85
C VAL A 255 -9.57 -0.37 8.09
N VAL A 256 -10.42 -1.20 8.68
CA VAL A 256 -11.71 -1.57 8.11
C VAL A 256 -12.56 -0.31 7.86
N ASP A 257 -12.64 0.62 8.80
CA ASP A 257 -13.40 1.87 8.66
C ASP A 257 -12.83 2.81 7.58
N VAL A 258 -11.51 2.79 7.37
CA VAL A 258 -10.88 3.53 6.26
C VAL A 258 -11.29 2.92 4.91
N VAL A 259 -11.29 1.59 4.81
CA VAL A 259 -11.65 0.89 3.58
C VAL A 259 -13.15 0.94 3.34
N PHE A 260 -13.97 0.75 4.36
CA PHE A 260 -15.42 0.65 4.33
C PHE A 260 -16.05 1.64 5.33
N PRO A 261 -16.09 2.94 5.01
CA PRO A 261 -16.52 3.97 5.95
C PRO A 261 -18.01 3.83 6.26
N VAL A 262 -18.36 3.80 7.55
CA VAL A 262 -19.76 3.84 8.00
C VAL A 262 -20.32 5.25 7.76
N PRO A 263 -21.52 5.41 7.17
CA PRO A 263 -22.11 6.72 6.96
C PRO A 263 -22.41 7.30 8.35
N GLY A 264 -21.92 8.52 8.61
CA GLY A 264 -22.06 9.13 9.91
C GLY A 264 -23.51 9.14 10.39
N LYS A 265 -23.77 8.66 11.61
CA LYS A 265 -25.05 8.76 12.34
C LYS A 265 -25.46 10.20 12.67
N ALA A 266 -25.09 11.18 11.85
CA ALA A 266 -25.40 12.59 12.07
C ALA A 266 -26.82 12.99 11.59
N ALA A 267 -27.58 12.05 11.02
CA ALA A 267 -28.92 12.32 10.46
C ALA A 267 -30.06 11.53 11.14
N GLU A 268 -29.87 10.97 12.33
CA GLU A 268 -30.98 10.35 13.09
C GLU A 268 -31.84 11.37 13.87
N GLU A 269 -31.55 12.68 13.83
CA GLU A 269 -32.35 13.71 14.51
C GLU A 269 -33.16 14.64 13.58
N SER A 270 -33.15 14.45 12.25
CA SER A 270 -33.92 15.27 11.32
C SER A 270 -34.80 14.40 10.40
N PRO A 271 -36.13 14.34 10.61
CA PRO A 271 -37.02 13.43 9.89
C PRO A 271 -37.28 13.81 8.42
N ASN A 272 -36.50 14.73 7.85
CA ASN A 272 -36.76 15.35 6.54
C ASN A 272 -35.56 15.41 5.59
N VAL A 273 -34.43 14.78 5.91
CA VAL A 273 -33.32 14.64 4.94
C VAL A 273 -33.31 13.22 4.43
N SER A 274 -33.52 13.04 3.13
CA SER A 274 -33.40 11.74 2.48
C SER A 274 -31.99 11.18 2.72
N CYS A 275 -31.85 9.89 3.04
CA CYS A 275 -30.55 9.24 3.27
C CYS A 275 -29.55 9.44 2.11
N THR A 276 -30.05 9.78 0.92
CA THR A 276 -29.26 10.09 -0.28
C THR A 276 -28.55 11.44 -0.23
N GLU A 277 -29.07 12.46 0.48
CA GLU A 277 -28.46 13.80 0.53
C GLU A 277 -27.38 13.91 1.61
N ALA A 278 -27.47 13.13 2.69
CA ALA A 278 -26.46 13.12 3.75
C ALA A 278 -25.15 12.43 3.30
N MET A 279 -25.23 11.42 2.43
CA MET A 279 -24.07 10.73 1.86
C MET A 279 -23.23 11.61 0.92
N GLU A 280 -23.80 12.66 0.31
CA GLU A 280 -23.06 13.53 -0.61
C GLU A 280 -22.08 14.49 0.09
N THR A 281 -22.11 14.58 1.42
CA THR A 281 -21.27 15.54 2.18
C THR A 281 -20.05 14.94 2.88
N LEU A 282 -19.96 13.62 3.03
CA LEU A 282 -18.76 12.99 3.56
C LEU A 282 -17.80 12.68 2.40
N GLU A 283 -16.73 13.45 2.30
CA GLU A 283 -15.67 13.20 1.33
C GLU A 283 -15.06 11.79 1.53
N ASP A 284 -15.12 10.96 0.48
CA ASP A 284 -14.55 9.62 0.49
C ASP A 284 -13.02 9.70 0.35
N TRP A 285 -12.37 9.89 1.50
CA TRP A 285 -10.92 10.13 1.59
C TRP A 285 -10.08 9.05 0.92
N LEU A 286 -10.53 7.80 0.92
CA LEU A 286 -9.83 6.70 0.26
C LEU A 286 -9.75 6.93 -1.25
N ILE A 287 -10.89 7.23 -1.86
CA ILE A 287 -11.00 7.43 -3.31
C ILE A 287 -10.35 8.75 -3.71
N LEU A 288 -10.53 9.81 -2.93
CA LEU A 288 -9.87 11.10 -3.15
C LEU A 288 -8.35 10.98 -3.06
N SER A 289 -7.84 10.23 -2.06
CA SER A 289 -6.40 9.95 -1.94
C SER A 289 -5.90 9.18 -3.15
N TYR A 290 -6.64 8.17 -3.59
CA TYR A 290 -6.28 7.39 -4.77
C TYR A 290 -6.22 8.27 -6.03
N GLU A 291 -7.25 9.06 -6.31
CA GLU A 291 -7.26 9.97 -7.47
C GLU A 291 -6.10 10.96 -7.43
N LYS A 292 -5.82 11.57 -6.27
CA LYS A 292 -4.69 12.48 -6.10
C LYS A 292 -3.32 11.80 -6.25
N ASN A 293 -3.21 10.52 -5.94
CA ASN A 293 -1.98 9.75 -6.11
C ASN A 293 -1.72 9.39 -7.59
N HIS A 294 -2.77 9.32 -8.40
CA HIS A 294 -2.71 8.97 -9.84
C HIS A 294 -2.99 10.14 -10.79
N GLU A 295 -3.23 11.34 -10.27
CA GLU A 295 -3.39 12.55 -11.08
C GLU A 295 -2.09 12.84 -11.85
N ALA A 296 -2.14 12.70 -13.18
CA ALA A 296 -1.05 13.08 -14.05
C ALA A 296 -0.92 14.60 -14.03
N LEU A 297 0.13 15.12 -13.39
CA LEU A 297 0.49 16.52 -13.53
C LEU A 297 1.01 16.71 -14.96
N ASP A 298 0.25 17.42 -15.79
CA ASP A 298 0.72 17.97 -17.06
C ASP A 298 1.94 18.84 -16.75
N ILE A 299 3.11 18.36 -17.19
CA ILE A 299 4.35 19.14 -17.18
C ILE A 299 4.45 19.76 -18.58
N GLU A 300 3.56 20.68 -18.89
CA GLU A 300 3.70 21.60 -20.02
C GLU A 300 3.92 23.02 -19.47
N GLU A 301 5.02 23.24 -18.74
CA GLU A 301 5.46 24.61 -18.36
C GLU A 301 6.91 24.66 -17.82
N ILE A 302 7.84 23.84 -18.36
CA ILE A 302 9.28 23.92 -18.02
C ILE A 302 10.17 23.97 -19.28
N GLU A 303 9.68 24.50 -20.41
CA GLU A 303 10.53 24.74 -21.59
C GLU A 303 10.67 26.21 -22.01
N ASP A 304 9.90 27.16 -21.47
CA ASP A 304 9.92 28.57 -21.95
C ASP A 304 10.48 29.61 -20.96
N ALA A 305 11.52 29.27 -20.20
CA ALA A 305 12.18 30.26 -19.35
C ALA A 305 13.72 30.19 -19.33
N VAL A 306 14.35 29.86 -20.46
CA VAL A 306 15.77 30.21 -20.69
C VAL A 306 16.01 30.54 -22.17
N THR A 307 15.64 31.75 -22.59
CA THR A 307 16.44 32.53 -23.57
C THR A 307 16.25 34.02 -23.31
N ASP A 308 17.39 34.68 -23.11
CA ASP A 308 17.62 36.11 -22.98
C ASP A 308 17.02 36.96 -24.13
N GLY A 309 16.63 38.18 -23.78
CA GLY A 309 17.10 39.37 -24.48
C GLY A 309 16.56 39.73 -25.87
N GLN A 310 15.70 40.75 -25.87
CA GLN A 310 15.87 42.00 -26.64
C GLN A 310 15.08 42.22 -27.96
N SER A 311 14.26 43.29 -27.87
CA SER A 311 13.83 44.30 -28.86
C SER A 311 12.76 44.02 -29.95
N ASP A 312 11.69 44.80 -29.79
CA ASP A 312 10.96 45.68 -30.73
C ASP A 312 10.16 45.17 -31.94
N ASP A 313 8.89 45.60 -31.91
CA ASP A 313 8.01 46.11 -32.97
C ASP A 313 7.80 45.27 -34.24
N SER A 314 6.56 44.76 -34.41
CA SER A 314 5.56 45.39 -35.28
C SER A 314 4.35 44.49 -35.53
N ASP A 315 3.18 45.12 -35.53
CA ASP A 315 1.85 44.63 -35.93
C ASP A 315 1.83 43.82 -37.24
N ASN A 316 1.05 42.73 -37.30
CA ASN A 316 -0.29 42.69 -37.92
C ASN A 316 -0.81 41.26 -38.17
N ASN A 317 -1.91 40.94 -37.49
CA ASN A 317 -3.20 40.51 -38.05
C ASN A 317 -3.37 39.14 -38.74
N GLY A 318 -4.26 38.33 -38.14
CA GLY A 318 -5.24 37.46 -38.82
C GLY A 318 -4.85 35.97 -38.93
N GLY A 319 -5.60 35.01 -38.42
CA GLY A 319 -6.88 35.04 -37.73
C GLY A 319 -7.38 33.61 -37.45
N HIS A 320 -8.18 33.51 -36.40
CA HIS A 320 -9.34 32.62 -36.24
C HIS A 320 -9.14 31.08 -36.24
N LEU A 321 -9.27 30.48 -35.06
CA LEU A 321 -10.39 29.58 -34.74
C LEU A 321 -10.62 29.53 -33.22
N GLN A 322 -11.85 29.86 -32.83
CA GLN A 322 -12.36 29.91 -31.47
C GLN A 322 -12.69 28.51 -30.94
N SER A 323 -12.51 28.28 -29.64
CA SER A 323 -13.68 28.02 -28.77
C SER A 323 -13.37 28.40 -27.32
N GLU A 324 -14.01 29.47 -26.88
CA GLU A 324 -14.11 29.91 -25.50
C GLU A 324 -15.06 28.99 -24.71
N ARG A 325 -14.77 28.78 -23.42
CA ARG A 325 -15.73 29.05 -22.34
C ARG A 325 -15.03 29.10 -20.97
N LYS A 326 -14.25 30.15 -20.77
CA LYS A 326 -14.15 30.79 -19.45
C LYS A 326 -15.47 31.54 -19.22
N ARG A 327 -16.11 31.34 -18.06
CA ARG A 327 -17.06 32.32 -17.53
C ARG A 327 -16.71 32.69 -16.10
N PRO A 328 -17.00 33.95 -15.73
CA PRO A 328 -16.24 34.72 -14.77
C PRO A 328 -16.97 34.84 -13.43
N ARG A 329 -16.22 35.00 -12.34
CA ARG A 329 -16.78 35.44 -11.06
C ARG A 329 -16.62 36.96 -10.99
N ALA A 330 -17.74 37.67 -10.99
CA ALA A 330 -17.81 39.11 -10.86
C ALA A 330 -17.61 39.53 -9.40
N ASP A 331 -16.78 40.55 -9.21
CA ASP A 331 -16.64 41.32 -7.98
C ASP A 331 -17.51 42.59 -8.01
N ASN A 332 -17.79 43.06 -6.80
CA ASN A 332 -18.35 44.36 -6.39
C ASN A 332 -19.86 44.51 -6.23
N THR A 333 -20.31 44.31 -4.99
CA THR A 333 -21.05 45.35 -4.26
C THR A 333 -20.67 45.32 -2.78
N CYS A 334 -19.82 46.26 -2.36
CA CYS A 334 -19.69 46.65 -0.95
C CYS A 334 -20.88 47.53 -0.56
N ALA A 335 -21.63 47.12 0.47
CA ALA A 335 -22.39 48.02 1.31
C ALA A 335 -22.37 47.51 2.76
N VAL A 336 -21.51 48.18 3.54
CA VAL A 336 -21.38 48.28 4.99
C VAL A 336 -22.58 47.82 5.83
N ALA A 337 -22.35 46.87 6.74
CA ALA A 337 -22.97 46.83 8.07
C ALA A 337 -22.23 45.85 9.03
N ASN A 338 -21.31 46.41 9.82
CA ASN A 338 -20.94 46.10 11.20
C ASN A 338 -20.81 44.64 11.72
N ASN A 339 -19.61 44.39 12.25
CA ASN A 339 -19.29 43.65 13.48
C ASN A 339 -19.47 42.13 13.51
N SER A 340 -18.37 41.40 13.24
CA SER A 340 -17.66 40.57 14.23
C SER A 340 -16.75 39.59 13.49
N LEU A 341 -15.61 40.06 12.98
CA LEU A 341 -14.55 39.19 12.50
C LEU A 341 -13.92 38.52 13.73
N GLY A 342 -14.21 37.23 13.94
CA GLY A 342 -13.57 36.45 14.97
C GLY A 342 -12.06 36.52 14.79
N SER A 343 -11.37 37.11 15.77
CA SER A 343 -9.91 37.08 15.85
C SER A 343 -9.49 35.62 15.95
N TRP A 344 -8.99 35.06 14.85
CA TRP A 344 -8.39 33.73 14.85
C TRP A 344 -7.07 33.86 15.60
N HIS A 345 -7.07 33.45 16.87
CA HIS A 345 -5.85 33.25 17.64
C HIS A 345 -5.54 31.75 17.64
N PRO A 346 -4.36 31.32 17.17
CA PRO A 346 -3.95 29.92 17.30
C PRO A 346 -3.98 29.51 18.77
N VAL A 347 -4.49 28.32 19.05
CA VAL A 347 -4.54 27.76 20.41
C VAL A 347 -3.12 27.40 20.86
N ASP A 348 -2.82 27.52 22.15
CA ASP A 348 -1.49 27.20 22.69
C ASP A 348 -0.99 25.83 22.20
N GLY A 349 0.09 25.83 21.41
CA GLY A 349 0.70 24.65 20.80
C GLY A 349 0.50 24.51 19.28
N GLU A 350 -0.39 25.29 18.67
CA GLU A 350 -0.58 25.34 17.22
C GLU A 350 0.42 26.31 16.58
N GLU A 351 1.52 25.77 16.07
CA GLU A 351 2.49 26.57 15.34
C GLU A 351 2.09 26.71 13.87
N VAL A 352 1.82 27.95 13.46
CA VAL A 352 1.52 28.29 12.07
C VAL A 352 2.80 28.22 11.24
N LEU A 353 2.74 27.65 10.04
CA LEU A 353 3.86 27.68 9.10
C LEU A 353 4.13 29.13 8.67
N THR A 354 5.30 29.65 9.02
CA THR A 354 5.78 30.98 8.63
C THR A 354 7.09 30.87 7.86
N ALA A 355 7.53 31.96 7.24
CA ALA A 355 8.79 32.00 6.51
C ALA A 355 10.01 31.70 7.43
N GLU A 356 9.87 31.97 8.72
CA GLU A 356 10.95 31.80 9.71
C GLU A 356 11.07 30.35 10.23
N ASN A 357 9.99 29.55 10.22
CA ASN A 357 10.02 28.17 10.73
C ASN A 357 10.03 27.09 9.64
N ILE A 358 9.78 27.47 8.39
CA ILE A 358 9.73 26.56 7.24
C ILE A 358 10.98 25.68 7.10
N ASP A 359 12.18 26.26 7.29
CA ASP A 359 13.46 25.53 7.18
C ASP A 359 13.65 24.49 8.28
N ARG A 360 13.02 24.69 9.44
CA ARG A 360 13.00 23.70 10.52
C ARG A 360 12.03 22.57 10.17
N TYR A 361 10.83 22.91 9.72
CA TYR A 361 9.84 21.92 9.30
C TYR A 361 10.30 21.09 8.10
N LEU A 362 11.06 21.65 7.15
CA LEU A 362 11.63 20.90 6.03
C LEU A 362 12.58 19.79 6.49
N ARG A 363 13.28 19.99 7.61
CA ARG A 363 14.25 19.06 8.19
C ARG A 363 13.61 18.08 9.18
N GLU A 364 12.65 18.53 9.98
CA GLU A 364 12.11 17.73 11.09
C GLU A 364 10.78 17.06 10.74
N CYS A 365 9.93 17.73 9.96
CA CYS A 365 8.54 17.32 9.70
C CYS A 365 8.06 17.74 8.29
N PRO A 366 8.73 17.35 7.20
CA PRO A 366 8.36 17.78 5.84
C PRO A 366 6.93 17.38 5.44
N GLN A 367 6.38 16.33 6.05
CA GLN A 367 4.99 15.88 5.87
C GLN A 367 3.93 16.88 6.35
N ARG A 368 4.30 17.84 7.21
CA ARG A 368 3.39 18.90 7.69
C ARG A 368 3.34 20.11 6.75
N ILE A 369 4.25 20.17 5.78
CA ILE A 369 4.34 21.28 4.82
C ILE A 369 3.44 20.97 3.62
N PRO A 370 2.57 21.91 3.18
CA PRO A 370 1.86 21.79 1.92
C PRO A 370 2.81 21.46 0.77
N LYS A 371 2.47 20.44 -0.04
CA LYS A 371 3.36 19.93 -1.10
C LYS A 371 3.82 21.00 -2.10
N SER A 372 3.00 22.02 -2.36
CA SER A 372 3.37 23.17 -3.20
C SER A 372 4.59 23.91 -2.64
N ILE A 373 4.58 24.19 -1.34
CA ILE A 373 5.64 24.87 -0.61
C ILE A 373 6.87 23.97 -0.48
N LEU A 374 6.67 22.68 -0.15
CA LEU A 374 7.75 21.68 -0.08
C LEU A 374 8.51 21.57 -1.41
N ARG A 375 7.79 21.60 -2.54
CA ARG A 375 8.37 21.54 -3.88
C ARG A 375 9.16 22.80 -4.25
N GLU A 376 8.69 23.97 -3.84
CA GLU A 376 9.38 25.24 -4.07
C GLU A 376 10.71 25.32 -3.29
N LYS A 377 10.72 24.74 -2.08
CA LYS A 377 11.85 24.88 -1.14
C LYS A 377 12.81 23.69 -1.10
N ARG A 378 12.45 22.52 -1.66
CA ARG A 378 13.35 21.35 -1.69
C ARG A 378 14.57 21.61 -2.59
N LYS A 379 15.69 21.01 -2.23
CA LYS A 379 16.88 20.98 -3.08
C LYS A 379 16.61 20.26 -4.39
N ARG A 380 17.33 20.62 -5.45
CA ARG A 380 17.27 19.92 -6.74
C ARG A 380 18.02 18.58 -6.66
N ILE A 381 17.65 17.61 -7.48
CA ILE A 381 18.37 16.32 -7.52
C ILE A 381 19.81 16.43 -8.05
N SER A 382 20.13 17.49 -8.79
CA SER A 382 21.48 17.82 -9.23
C SER A 382 22.34 18.43 -8.13
N ASP A 383 21.74 18.87 -7.01
CA ASP A 383 22.48 19.43 -5.89
C ASP A 383 23.30 18.34 -5.19
N ALA A 384 24.63 18.45 -5.23
CA ALA A 384 25.54 17.50 -4.61
C ALA A 384 25.41 17.43 -3.07
N SER A 385 24.79 18.43 -2.44
CA SER A 385 24.52 18.47 -1.00
C SER A 385 23.19 17.85 -0.61
N ILE A 386 22.45 17.26 -1.56
CA ILE A 386 21.19 16.58 -1.29
C ILE A 386 21.43 15.32 -0.45
N THR A 387 20.61 15.15 0.58
CA THR A 387 20.72 14.05 1.54
C THR A 387 19.72 12.93 1.24
N GLU A 388 19.99 11.74 1.76
CA GLU A 388 19.07 10.60 1.71
C GLU A 388 17.70 10.97 2.27
N PHE A 389 17.68 11.67 3.41
CA PHE A 389 16.45 12.15 4.04
C PHE A 389 15.61 13.01 3.09
N GLU A 390 16.23 13.98 2.41
CA GLU A 390 15.55 14.87 1.46
C GLU A 390 15.00 14.09 0.26
N LEU A 391 15.76 13.14 -0.28
CA LEU A 391 15.29 12.28 -1.38
C LEU A 391 14.14 11.35 -0.97
N GLU A 392 14.15 10.86 0.27
CA GLU A 392 13.10 9.99 0.77
C GLU A 392 11.82 10.74 1.15
N HIS A 393 11.92 11.97 1.64
CA HIS A 393 10.79 12.67 2.25
C HIS A 393 10.28 13.87 1.43
N HIS A 394 11.14 14.50 0.61
CA HIS A 394 10.76 15.65 -0.22
C HIS A 394 10.34 15.26 -1.64
N TYR A 395 10.58 14.01 -2.04
CA TYR A 395 10.24 13.48 -3.36
C TYR A 395 9.32 12.27 -3.30
N THR A 396 8.39 12.17 -4.24
CA THR A 396 7.56 10.98 -4.41
C THR A 396 8.29 9.90 -5.23
N ALA A 397 7.84 8.65 -5.12
CA ALA A 397 8.39 7.56 -5.94
C ALA A 397 8.19 7.81 -7.45
N ALA A 398 7.04 8.38 -7.83
CA ALA A 398 6.73 8.73 -9.21
C ALA A 398 7.63 9.86 -9.73
N GLU A 399 7.91 10.89 -8.91
CA GLU A 399 8.82 11.97 -9.25
C GLU A 399 10.24 11.44 -9.49
N LEU A 400 10.76 10.61 -8.56
CA LEU A 400 12.09 10.00 -8.73
C LEU A 400 12.16 9.06 -9.93
N LYS A 401 11.10 8.27 -10.17
CA LYS A 401 11.01 7.41 -11.36
C LYS A 401 11.02 8.24 -12.65
N LYS A 402 10.24 9.33 -12.72
CA LYS A 402 10.20 10.22 -13.89
C LYS A 402 11.56 10.86 -14.14
N LEU A 403 12.21 11.39 -13.10
CA LEU A 403 13.50 12.06 -13.22
C LEU A 403 14.64 11.09 -13.54
N VAL A 404 14.74 9.97 -12.83
CA VAL A 404 15.87 9.03 -12.96
C VAL A 404 15.67 8.08 -14.14
N LYS A 405 14.51 7.43 -14.27
CA LYS A 405 14.27 6.46 -15.34
C LYS A 405 13.79 7.12 -16.62
N GLY A 406 12.84 8.05 -16.51
CA GLY A 406 12.25 8.75 -17.65
C GLY A 406 13.11 9.88 -18.23
N GLY A 407 14.01 10.45 -17.42
CA GLY A 407 15.00 11.45 -17.84
C GLY A 407 16.38 10.83 -17.99
N LEU A 408 17.07 10.59 -16.87
CA LEU A 408 18.49 10.18 -16.88
C LEU A 408 18.73 8.83 -17.57
N GLY A 409 17.80 7.88 -17.45
CA GLY A 409 17.91 6.54 -18.05
C GLY A 409 17.76 6.50 -19.57
N VAL A 410 17.30 7.60 -20.19
CA VAL A 410 17.16 7.72 -21.66
C VAL A 410 18.16 8.70 -22.27
N MET A 411 18.88 9.45 -21.44
CA MET A 411 19.92 10.41 -21.86
C MET A 411 21.23 9.71 -22.23
N THR A 412 22.09 10.39 -22.98
CA THR A 412 23.49 10.02 -23.12
C THR A 412 24.29 10.34 -21.85
N ALA A 413 25.45 9.71 -21.66
CA ALA A 413 26.31 9.97 -20.51
C ALA A 413 26.73 11.45 -20.39
N SER A 414 26.93 12.14 -21.52
CA SER A 414 27.24 13.58 -21.57
C SER A 414 26.06 14.45 -21.13
N GLU A 415 24.85 14.13 -21.58
CA GLU A 415 23.63 14.86 -21.19
C GLU A 415 23.30 14.62 -19.72
N ALA A 416 23.42 13.37 -19.24
CA ALA A 416 23.23 13.03 -17.84
C ALA A 416 24.26 13.73 -16.93
N THR A 417 25.50 13.85 -17.38
CA THR A 417 26.55 14.61 -16.66
C THR A 417 26.21 16.10 -16.59
N SER A 418 25.74 16.68 -17.70
CA SER A 418 25.31 18.08 -17.73
C SER A 418 24.09 18.33 -16.84
N PHE A 419 23.15 17.39 -16.78
CA PHE A 419 21.93 17.50 -15.99
C PHE A 419 22.18 17.34 -14.49
N MET A 420 23.04 16.38 -14.11
CA MET A 420 23.38 16.12 -12.70
C MET A 420 24.46 17.04 -12.15
N GLU A 421 25.08 17.87 -13.00
CA GLU A 421 26.24 18.71 -12.68
C GLU A 421 27.42 17.91 -12.07
N CYS A 422 27.48 16.61 -12.33
CA CYS A 422 28.51 15.69 -11.84
C CYS A 422 28.75 14.54 -12.82
N PRO A 423 29.95 13.90 -12.82
CA PRO A 423 30.31 12.92 -13.84
C PRO A 423 29.45 11.65 -13.74
N VAL A 424 28.60 11.44 -14.75
CA VAL A 424 27.76 10.23 -14.90
C VAL A 424 28.29 9.35 -16.02
N THR A 425 28.60 8.09 -15.71
CA THR A 425 29.06 7.11 -16.70
C THR A 425 27.91 6.48 -17.47
N GLU A 426 28.19 5.98 -18.68
CA GLU A 426 27.18 5.29 -19.50
C GLU A 426 26.61 4.03 -18.82
N THR A 427 27.41 3.39 -17.95
CA THR A 427 26.93 2.25 -17.14
C THR A 427 25.89 2.67 -16.10
N GLN A 428 26.03 3.87 -15.52
CA GLN A 428 25.08 4.40 -14.54
C GLN A 428 23.76 4.82 -15.20
N VAL A 429 23.82 5.40 -16.40
CA VAL A 429 22.64 5.68 -17.23
C VAL A 429 21.87 4.38 -17.53
N LYS A 430 22.56 3.34 -18.00
CA LYS A 430 21.93 2.03 -18.26
C LYS A 430 21.36 1.41 -16.99
N GLN A 431 22.03 1.56 -15.86
CA GLN A 431 21.53 1.11 -14.56
C GLN A 431 20.25 1.87 -14.16
N ALA A 432 20.21 3.20 -14.37
CA ALA A 432 19.05 4.04 -14.07
C ALA A 432 17.79 3.59 -14.84
N ALA A 433 17.95 3.16 -16.10
CA ALA A 433 16.85 2.65 -16.92
C ALA A 433 16.21 1.36 -16.36
N LEU A 434 16.97 0.57 -15.59
CA LEU A 434 16.53 -0.72 -15.04
C LEU A 434 15.89 -0.62 -13.65
N LEU A 435 16.02 0.52 -12.97
CA LEU A 435 15.48 0.70 -11.62
C LEU A 435 13.95 0.71 -11.62
N THR A 436 13.36 0.23 -10.53
CA THR A 436 11.91 0.13 -10.37
C THR A 436 11.40 0.64 -9.02
N ARG A 437 12.23 0.58 -7.97
CA ARG A 437 11.83 0.93 -6.59
C ARG A 437 12.36 2.30 -6.16
N LYS A 438 11.62 3.00 -5.30
CA LYS A 438 12.03 4.31 -4.73
C LYS A 438 13.42 4.27 -4.12
N SER A 439 13.68 3.31 -3.23
CA SER A 439 14.99 3.14 -2.58
C SER A 439 16.14 2.93 -3.56
N GLN A 440 15.89 2.27 -4.70
CA GLN A 440 16.88 2.10 -5.75
C GLN A 440 17.21 3.42 -6.45
N PHE A 441 16.20 4.27 -6.70
CA PHE A 441 16.42 5.61 -7.25
C PHE A 441 17.21 6.49 -6.27
N VAL A 442 16.85 6.48 -4.99
CA VAL A 442 17.56 7.22 -3.93
C VAL A 442 19.02 6.79 -3.86
N ALA A 443 19.27 5.48 -3.72
CA ALA A 443 20.62 4.92 -3.65
C ALA A 443 21.44 5.24 -4.91
N TRP A 444 20.81 5.21 -6.09
CA TRP A 444 21.47 5.56 -7.33
C TRP A 444 21.89 7.03 -7.35
N ILE A 445 21.00 7.97 -7.01
CA ILE A 445 21.29 9.42 -6.96
C ILE A 445 22.45 9.70 -5.99
N LEU A 446 22.39 9.14 -4.78
CA LEU A 446 23.46 9.30 -3.80
C LEU A 446 24.77 8.69 -4.29
N SER A 447 24.74 7.54 -4.97
CA SER A 447 25.95 6.91 -5.51
C SER A 447 26.64 7.75 -6.60
N VAL A 448 25.85 8.52 -7.36
CA VAL A 448 26.34 9.44 -8.38
C VAL A 448 27.05 10.62 -7.71
N HIS A 449 26.43 11.23 -6.69
CA HIS A 449 27.01 12.36 -5.94
C HIS A 449 28.23 11.98 -5.10
N HIS A 450 28.21 10.83 -4.41
CA HIS A 450 29.34 10.36 -3.61
C HIS A 450 30.61 10.08 -4.43
N LYS A 451 30.46 9.58 -5.66
CA LYS A 451 31.61 9.34 -6.55
C LYS A 451 32.23 10.63 -7.05
N SER A 452 31.42 11.67 -7.29
CA SER A 452 31.92 13.01 -7.65
C SER A 452 32.79 13.61 -6.54
N LEU A 453 32.31 13.57 -5.30
CA LEU A 453 33.03 14.09 -4.12
C LEU A 453 34.36 13.35 -3.86
N THR A 454 34.42 12.06 -4.22
CA THR A 454 35.65 11.26 -4.08
C THR A 454 36.67 11.57 -5.19
N GLN A 455 36.20 11.98 -6.37
CA GLN A 455 37.05 12.27 -7.54
C GLN A 455 37.72 13.65 -7.44
N GLU A 456 37.05 14.65 -6.88
CA GLU A 456 37.63 15.97 -6.59
C GLU A 456 38.79 15.88 -5.59
N HIS A 457 38.64 15.08 -4.53
CA HIS A 457 39.70 14.87 -3.54
C HIS A 457 40.95 14.14 -4.07
N THR A 458 40.84 13.42 -5.19
CA THR A 458 41.99 12.78 -5.84
C THR A 458 42.70 13.67 -6.87
N CYS A 459 42.06 14.73 -7.35
CA CYS A 459 42.68 15.64 -8.32
C CYS A 459 43.54 16.75 -7.67
N GLU A 460 43.22 17.17 -6.43
CA GLU A 460 43.99 18.22 -5.73
C GLU A 460 45.34 17.75 -5.14
N LYS A 461 45.64 16.45 -5.09
CA LYS A 461 46.94 15.94 -4.61
C LYS A 461 47.99 15.72 -5.70
N GLY A 462 47.72 16.19 -6.92
CA GLY A 462 48.40 15.75 -8.13
C GLY A 462 49.35 16.73 -8.83
N THR A 463 49.71 17.89 -8.26
CA THR A 463 50.76 18.75 -8.89
C THR A 463 51.51 19.58 -7.85
N ASP A 464 52.48 18.97 -7.17
CA ASP A 464 53.64 19.71 -6.66
C ASP A 464 54.86 18.78 -6.70
N THR A 465 55.46 18.68 -7.88
CA THR A 465 56.82 18.13 -8.03
C THR A 465 57.56 19.00 -9.02
N THR A 466 57.96 20.17 -8.52
CA THR A 466 58.91 21.08 -9.16
C THR A 466 60.25 20.35 -9.28
N ALA A 467 60.62 19.97 -10.50
CA ALA A 467 61.97 19.55 -10.82
C ALA A 467 62.94 20.75 -10.64
N PRO A 468 64.12 20.56 -10.01
CA PRO A 468 65.15 21.59 -10.03
C PRO A 468 65.95 21.52 -11.34
N SER A 469 66.12 22.70 -11.95
CA SER A 469 66.85 23.00 -13.18
C SER A 469 68.30 22.48 -13.22
N PRO A 470 68.86 22.24 -14.42
CA PRO A 470 70.27 21.96 -14.60
C PRO A 470 71.06 23.27 -14.67
N SER A 471 72.20 23.38 -13.99
CA SER A 471 73.34 24.26 -14.34
C SER A 471 74.51 24.13 -13.34
N ARG A 472 75.43 23.20 -13.61
CA ARG A 472 76.90 23.38 -13.76
C ARG A 472 77.66 22.09 -13.44
#